data_AF-A0A7V9UMB4-F1
#
_entry.id   AF-A0A7V9UMB4-F1
#
_cell.length_a   1.000
_cell.length_b   1.000
_cell.length_c   1.000
_cell.angle_alpha   90.00
_cell.angle_beta   90.00
_cell.angle_gamma   90.00
#
_symmetry.space_group_name_H-M   'P 1'
#
loop_
_entity.id
_entity.type
_entity.pdbx_description
1 polymer ?
#
loop_
_entity_poly.entity_id
_entity_poly.type
_entity_poly.pdbx_seq_one_letter_code
_entity_poly.pdbx_strand_id
1 'polypeptide(L)'
;MIEDNSLEFDMFEDMRRRLVEVLVSEGRERLDAEKVALYVVQGLREMPKLLKLLSESRSHPRAEILTTLRLVLENGRALEKAREMLLALDAGEEI
;
A
#
# COMPACT_ATOMS: atom_id res chain seq x y z
N MET A 1 4.58 11.34 -22.02
CA MET A 1 4.63 10.30 -20.98
C MET A 1 4.16 10.85 -19.62
N ILE A 2 3.08 11.64 -19.61
CA ILE A 2 2.54 12.31 -18.40
C ILE A 2 1.25 11.59 -17.94
N GLU A 3 0.59 10.84 -18.83
CA GLU A 3 -0.70 10.19 -18.57
C GLU A 3 -0.59 8.99 -17.63
N ASP A 4 0.46 8.17 -17.71
CA ASP A 4 0.62 6.97 -16.86
C ASP A 4 0.77 7.33 -15.36
N ASN A 5 1.51 8.40 -15.03
CA ASN A 5 1.73 8.80 -13.64
C ASN A 5 0.48 9.39 -12.97
N SER A 6 -0.43 10.00 -13.76
CA SER A 6 -1.70 10.52 -13.26
C SER A 6 -2.64 9.37 -12.91
N LEU A 7 -2.75 8.35 -13.78
CA LEU A 7 -3.62 7.20 -13.56
C LEU A 7 -3.20 6.36 -12.35
N GLU A 8 -1.89 6.14 -12.15
CA GLU A 8 -1.39 5.44 -10.97
C GLU A 8 -1.66 6.23 -9.68
N PHE A 9 -1.42 7.55 -9.69
CA PHE A 9 -1.71 8.41 -8.54
C PHE A 9 -3.20 8.38 -8.19
N ASP A 10 -4.07 8.53 -9.20
CA ASP A 10 -5.52 8.52 -9.03
C ASP A 10 -6.01 7.17 -8.49
N MET A 11 -5.43 6.06 -8.94
CA MET A 11 -5.74 4.72 -8.44
C MET A 11 -5.37 4.56 -6.96
N PHE A 12 -4.17 4.99 -6.54
CA PHE A 12 -3.73 4.86 -5.16
C PHE A 12 -4.51 5.78 -4.22
N GLU A 13 -4.86 6.99 -4.65
CA GLU A 13 -5.72 7.88 -3.87
C GLU A 13 -7.17 7.38 -3.76
N ASP A 14 -7.74 6.80 -4.83
CA ASP A 14 -9.06 6.17 -4.75
C ASP A 14 -9.04 4.96 -3.80
N MET A 15 -8.02 4.10 -3.91
CA MET A 15 -7.82 2.98 -2.99
C MET A 15 -7.71 3.46 -1.54
N ARG A 16 -6.95 4.53 -1.28
CA ARG A 16 -6.81 5.12 0.05
C ARG A 16 -8.17 5.55 0.60
N ARG A 17 -8.95 6.31 -0.18
CA ARG A 17 -10.27 6.82 0.24
C ARG A 17 -11.24 5.69 0.56
N ARG A 18 -11.33 4.69 -0.30
CA ARG A 18 -12.19 3.51 -0.09
C ARG A 18 -11.79 2.73 1.16
N LEU A 19 -10.49 2.54 1.39
CA LEU A 19 -10.02 1.85 2.58
C LEU A 19 -10.34 2.62 3.86
N VAL A 20 -10.26 3.96 3.84
CA VAL A 20 -10.71 4.79 4.97
C VAL A 20 -12.19 4.61 5.24
N GLU A 21 -13.03 4.60 4.20
CA GLU A 21 -14.47 4.40 4.34
C GLU A 21 -14.80 3.05 4.97
N VAL A 22 -14.15 1.97 4.52
CA VAL A 22 -14.30 0.62 5.09
C VAL A 22 -13.90 0.61 6.56
N LEU A 23 -12.74 1.17 6.92
CA LEU A 23 -12.27 1.16 8.30
C LEU A 23 -13.16 1.98 9.22
N VAL A 24 -13.70 3.11 8.74
CA VAL A 24 -14.66 3.93 9.49
C VAL A 24 -16.01 3.20 9.64
N SER A 25 -16.48 2.47 8.63
CA SER A 25 -17.72 1.70 8.74
C SER A 25 -17.61 0.54 9.74
N GLU A 26 -16.40 0.02 9.94
CA GLU A 26 -16.07 -0.96 10.99
C GLU A 26 -15.85 -0.32 12.37
N GLY A 27 -16.13 0.99 12.53
CA GLY A 27 -16.10 1.68 13.82
C GLY A 27 -14.77 2.36 14.18
N ARG A 28 -13.78 2.38 13.29
CA ARG A 28 -12.52 3.10 13.57
C ARG A 28 -12.70 4.62 13.52
N GLU A 29 -11.94 5.29 14.39
CA GLU A 29 -11.79 6.74 14.30
C GLU A 29 -11.20 7.13 12.94
N ARG A 30 -11.78 8.18 12.32
CA ARG A 30 -11.40 8.67 10.99
C ARG A 30 -9.90 8.91 10.86
N LEU A 31 -9.28 9.54 11.84
CA LEU A 31 -7.85 9.87 11.82
C LEU A 31 -6.98 8.60 11.77
N ASP A 32 -7.35 7.58 12.53
CA ASP A 32 -6.61 6.32 12.56
C ASP A 32 -6.86 5.48 11.30
N ALA A 33 -8.09 5.48 10.79
CA ALA A 33 -8.41 4.91 9.48
C ALA A 33 -7.56 5.54 8.35
N GLU A 34 -7.39 6.87 8.37
CA GLU A 34 -6.55 7.59 7.40
C GLU A 34 -5.07 7.20 7.49
N LYS A 35 -4.52 7.05 8.71
CA LYS A 35 -3.14 6.58 8.91
C LYS A 35 -2.95 5.15 8.42
N VAL A 36 -3.86 4.23 8.77
CA VAL A 36 -3.79 2.84 8.31
C VAL A 36 -3.83 2.78 6.78
N ALA A 37 -4.78 3.49 6.16
CA ALA A 37 -4.92 3.51 4.71
C ALA A 37 -3.67 4.08 4.02
N LEU A 38 -3.06 5.13 4.58
CA LEU A 38 -1.81 5.68 4.08
C LEU A 38 -0.67 4.65 4.09
N TYR A 39 -0.49 3.95 5.22
CA TYR A 39 0.56 2.92 5.34
C TYR A 39 0.31 1.74 4.40
N VAL A 40 -0.93 1.32 4.19
CA VAL A 40 -1.28 0.26 3.23
C VAL A 40 -0.94 0.69 1.81
N VAL A 41 -1.35 1.89 1.39
CA VAL A 41 -1.07 2.42 0.05
C VAL A 41 0.44 2.55 -0.18
N GLN A 42 1.18 3.08 0.80
CA GLN A 42 2.63 3.17 0.74
C GLN A 42 3.28 1.79 0.58
N GLY A 43 2.81 0.80 1.33
CA GLY A 43 3.29 -0.58 1.26
C GLY A 43 3.08 -1.25 -0.09
N LEU A 44 1.96 -0.96 -0.75
CA LEU A 44 1.56 -1.59 -2.01
C LEU A 44 2.06 -0.84 -3.25
N ARG A 45 2.62 0.36 -3.10
CA ARG A 45 2.92 1.28 -4.20
C ARG A 45 3.71 0.66 -5.35
N GLU A 46 4.76 -0.09 -5.01
CA GLU A 46 5.71 -0.64 -5.99
C GLU A 46 5.34 -2.06 -6.47
N MET A 47 4.31 -2.68 -5.88
CA MET A 47 3.90 -4.04 -6.19
C MET A 47 3.40 -4.21 -7.64
N PRO A 48 2.53 -3.33 -8.20
CA PRO A 48 2.08 -3.47 -9.58
C PRO A 48 3.24 -3.43 -10.58
N LYS A 49 4.19 -2.51 -10.36
CA LYS A 49 5.39 -2.39 -11.18
C LYS A 49 6.25 -3.65 -11.10
N LEU A 50 6.50 -4.18 -9.90
CA LEU A 50 7.25 -5.42 -9.73
C LEU A 50 6.57 -6.59 -10.45
N LEU A 51 5.25 -6.74 -10.31
CA LEU A 51 4.49 -7.80 -10.97
C LEU A 51 4.61 -7.71 -12.50
N LYS A 52 4.51 -6.50 -13.06
CA LYS A 52 4.70 -6.25 -14.50
C LYS A 52 6.11 -6.61 -14.97
N LEU A 53 7.13 -6.16 -14.24
CA LEU A 53 8.52 -6.47 -14.58
C LEU A 53 8.82 -7.98 -14.53
N LEU A 54 8.21 -8.71 -13.60
CA LEU A 54 8.37 -10.16 -13.49
C LEU A 54 7.61 -10.92 -14.57
N SER A 55 6.37 -10.51 -14.88
CA SER A 55 5.55 -11.15 -15.93
C SER A 55 6.15 -10.95 -17.33
N GLU A 56 6.85 -9.83 -17.54
CA GLU A 56 7.54 -9.48 -18.79
C GLU A 56 9.06 -9.66 -18.68
N SER A 57 9.55 -10.49 -17.75
CA SER A 57 10.97 -10.54 -17.34
C SER A 57 12.00 -10.78 -18.45
N ARG A 58 11.61 -11.34 -19.61
CA ARG A 58 12.49 -11.48 -20.79
C ARG A 58 12.76 -10.15 -21.51
N SER A 59 11.93 -9.14 -21.26
CA SER A 59 11.97 -7.82 -21.88
C SER A 59 12.61 -6.76 -20.97
N HIS A 60 12.93 -7.10 -19.73
CA HIS A 60 13.43 -6.15 -18.73
C HIS A 60 14.82 -6.51 -18.23
N PRO A 61 15.73 -5.54 -18.05
CA PRO A 61 17.04 -5.78 -17.47
C PRO A 61 16.93 -6.34 -16.05
N ARG A 62 17.75 -7.36 -15.72
CA ARG A 62 17.81 -7.94 -14.36
C ARG A 62 18.03 -6.88 -13.28
N ALA A 63 18.83 -5.84 -13.56
CA ALA A 63 19.09 -4.76 -12.61
C ALA A 63 17.81 -3.99 -12.24
N GLU A 64 16.91 -3.76 -13.20
CA GLU A 64 15.64 -3.05 -12.97
C GLU A 64 14.69 -3.84 -12.08
N ILE A 65 14.60 -5.15 -12.31
CA ILE A 65 13.82 -6.07 -11.48
C ILE A 65 14.33 -6.05 -10.04
N LEU A 66 15.65 -6.16 -9.85
CA LEU A 66 16.27 -6.16 -8.52
C LEU A 66 16.10 -4.83 -7.79
N THR A 67 16.19 -3.70 -8.49
CA THR A 67 15.95 -2.38 -7.91
C THR A 67 14.49 -2.25 -7.46
N THR A 68 13.52 -2.65 -8.28
CA THR A 68 12.10 -2.57 -7.94
C THR A 68 11.76 -3.52 -6.78
N LEU A 69 12.34 -4.71 -6.75
CA LEU A 69 12.20 -5.64 -5.63
C LEU A 69 12.69 -5.03 -4.31
N ARG A 70 13.82 -4.32 -4.32
CA ARG A 70 14.32 -3.64 -3.10
C ARG A 70 13.32 -2.60 -2.58
N LEU A 71 12.75 -1.78 -3.47
CA LEU A 71 11.75 -0.78 -3.08
C LEU A 71 10.50 -1.42 -2.46
N VAL A 72 10.01 -2.54 -3.03
CA VAL A 72 8.91 -3.31 -2.45
C VAL A 72 9.25 -3.79 -1.02
N LEU A 73 10.44 -4.35 -0.83
CA LEU A 73 10.87 -4.85 0.48
C LEU A 73 11.05 -3.72 1.50
N GLU A 74 11.56 -2.56 1.09
CA GLU A 74 11.68 -1.37 1.93
C GLU A 74 10.31 -0.84 2.36
N ASN A 75 9.34 -0.83 1.45
CA ASN A 75 7.96 -0.42 1.75
C ASN A 75 7.21 -1.41 2.63
N GLY A 76 7.69 -2.65 2.78
CA GLY A 76 7.08 -3.66 3.66
C GLY A 76 6.93 -3.21 5.12
N ARG A 77 7.79 -2.31 5.61
CA ARG A 77 7.67 -1.72 6.95
C ARG A 77 6.38 -0.90 7.14
N ALA A 78 5.86 -0.30 6.07
CA ALA A 78 4.59 0.41 6.14
C ALA A 78 3.43 -0.58 6.38
N LEU A 79 3.43 -1.74 5.73
CA LEU A 79 2.44 -2.78 5.96
C LEU A 79 2.52 -3.35 7.38
N GLU A 80 3.73 -3.50 7.91
CA GLU A 80 3.94 -3.89 9.31
C GLU A 80 3.28 -2.89 10.26
N LYS A 81 3.50 -1.58 10.04
CA LYS A 81 2.89 -0.54 10.85
C LYS A 81 1.37 -0.48 10.73
N ALA A 82 0.84 -0.70 9.53
CA ALA A 82 -0.61 -0.83 9.33
C ALA A 82 -1.16 -2.02 10.12
N ARG A 83 -0.47 -3.18 10.11
CA ARG A 83 -0.86 -4.37 10.88
C ARG A 83 -0.85 -4.09 12.38
N GLU A 84 0.21 -3.48 12.90
CA GLU A 84 0.30 -3.08 14.31
C GLU A 84 -0.88 -2.19 14.71
N MET A 85 -1.21 -1.17 13.91
CA MET A 85 -2.34 -0.28 14.17
C MET A 85 -3.70 -0.98 14.07
N LEU A 86 -3.82 -1.99 13.20
CA LEU A 86 -5.03 -2.80 13.11
C LEU A 86 -5.20 -3.64 14.39
N LEU A 87 -4.17 -4.36 14.81
CA LEU A 87 -4.20 -5.31 15.93
C LEU A 87 -4.14 -4.66 17.32
N ALA A 88 -3.48 -3.51 17.46
CA ALA A 88 -3.38 -2.81 18.74
C ALA A 88 -4.73 -2.29 19.25
N LEU A 89 -5.73 -2.16 18.35
CA LEU A 89 -7.10 -1.80 18.71
C LEU A 89 -7.92 -3.01 19.17
N ASP A 90 -7.69 -4.20 18.60
CA ASP A 90 -8.38 -5.43 19.02
C ASP A 90 -8.01 -5.84 20.47
N ALA A 91 -6.83 -5.44 20.96
CA ALA A 91 -6.39 -5.68 22.34
C ALA A 91 -6.97 -4.68 23.37
N GLY A 92 -7.68 -3.64 22.91
CA GLY A 92 -8.28 -2.61 23.75
C GLY A 92 -9.77 -2.80 24.07
N GLU A 93 -10.41 -3.83 23.50
CA GLU A 93 -11.85 -4.12 23.67
C GLU A 93 -12.16 -5.19 24.74
N GLU A 94 -11.22 -5.49 25.64
CA GLU A 94 -11.52 -6.20 26.89
C GLU A 94 -11.87 -5.19 27.98
N ILE A 95 -13.16 -4.79 28.07
CA ILE A 95 -13.75 -4.12 29.25
C ILE A 95 -14.91 -4.98 29.77
#